data_AF-A0A497PD64-F1
#
_entry.id   AF-A0A497PD64-F1
#
_cell.length_a   1.000
_cell.length_b   1.000
_cell.length_c   1.000
_cell.angle_alpha   90.00
_cell.angle_beta   90.00
_cell.angle_gamma   90.00
#
_symmetry.space_group_name_H-M   'P 1'
#
loop_
_entity.id
_entity.type
_entity.pdbx_description
1 polymer ?
#
loop_
_entity_poly.entity_id
_entity_poly.type
_entity_poly.pdbx_seq_one_letter_code
_entity_poly.pdbx_strand_id
1 'polypeptide(L)'
;GLYHVVGVTPEAPTLEKAFGGDDPEETVSFCDNELKEAKEHLSTHGSEDVDYVVLGCPHLSIKEIMDVAKLVKGKKIHDDVNLWLITTPTARLHAELMGLRDIIKAAGGHMAASRCWSRFIPTPKVMATDAAKLAHYARAHYTDTDFWFGSLEECINAALTGRWR
;
A
#
# COMPACT_ATOMS: atom_id res chain seq x y z
N GLY A 1 16.05 -12.25 15.74
CA GLY A 1 15.78 -13.67 15.43
C GLY A 1 15.70 -13.85 13.94
N LEU A 2 15.92 -15.07 13.46
CA LEU A 2 15.59 -15.48 12.10
C LEU A 2 14.11 -15.89 12.05
N TYR A 3 13.46 -15.65 10.92
CA TYR A 3 12.08 -16.10 10.67
C TYR A 3 12.13 -17.30 9.73
N HIS A 4 11.38 -18.34 10.08
CA HIS A 4 11.31 -19.58 9.31
C HIS A 4 9.89 -19.82 8.82
N VAL A 5 9.78 -20.18 7.54
CA VAL A 5 8.55 -20.71 6.94
C VAL A 5 8.74 -22.20 6.74
N VAL A 6 7.99 -23.01 7.47
CA VAL A 6 8.10 -24.47 7.42
C VAL A 6 7.89 -24.98 5.98
N GLY A 7 8.81 -25.83 5.52
CA GLY A 7 8.80 -26.40 4.18
C GLY A 7 9.30 -25.48 3.07
N VAL A 8 9.59 -24.21 3.38
CA VAL A 8 10.14 -23.23 2.42
C VAL A 8 11.57 -22.83 2.80
N THR A 9 11.81 -22.62 4.09
CA THR A 9 13.14 -22.21 4.58
C THR A 9 14.02 -23.45 4.72
N PRO A 10 15.24 -23.48 4.13
CA PRO A 10 16.10 -24.67 4.12
C PRO A 10 16.37 -25.26 5.51
N GLU A 11 16.49 -24.41 6.51
CA GLU A 11 16.76 -24.77 7.91
C GLU A 11 15.51 -25.33 8.63
N ALA A 12 14.30 -25.16 8.08
CA ALA A 12 13.04 -25.54 8.68
C ALA A 12 12.16 -26.38 7.72
N PRO A 13 12.61 -27.59 7.30
CA PRO A 13 11.81 -28.46 6.45
C PRO A 13 10.58 -29.04 7.17
N THR A 14 10.62 -29.12 8.50
CA THR A 14 9.51 -29.58 9.37
C THR A 14 9.40 -28.68 10.60
N LEU A 15 8.24 -28.68 11.27
CA LEU A 15 8.06 -27.99 12.56
C LEU A 15 9.08 -28.47 13.60
N GLU A 16 9.24 -29.78 13.76
CA GLU A 16 10.21 -30.37 14.69
C GLU A 16 11.63 -29.84 14.46
N LYS A 17 12.09 -29.78 13.20
CA LYS A 17 13.41 -29.19 12.91
C LYS A 17 13.46 -27.68 13.14
N ALA A 18 12.38 -26.96 12.86
CA ALA A 18 12.30 -25.52 13.07
C ALA A 18 12.41 -25.15 14.56
N PHE A 19 11.84 -25.97 15.44
CA PHE A 19 11.90 -25.80 16.89
C PHE A 19 13.07 -26.55 17.55
N GLY A 20 13.90 -27.27 16.79
CA GLY A 20 15.01 -28.04 17.35
C GLY A 20 14.58 -29.17 18.29
N GLY A 21 13.34 -29.63 18.20
CA GLY A 21 12.74 -30.62 19.11
C GLY A 21 12.08 -30.03 20.36
N ASP A 22 12.12 -28.70 20.55
CA ASP A 22 11.41 -28.04 21.65
C ASP A 22 9.94 -27.77 21.31
N ASP A 23 9.11 -27.61 22.34
CA ASP A 23 7.72 -27.15 22.19
C ASP A 23 7.67 -25.63 21.99
N PRO A 24 6.71 -25.10 21.22
CA PRO A 24 6.55 -23.65 21.04
C PRO A 24 6.23 -22.95 22.37
N GLU A 25 6.98 -21.91 22.71
CA GLU A 25 6.71 -21.07 23.90
C GLU A 25 5.38 -20.31 23.79
N GLU A 26 5.03 -19.86 22.58
CA GLU A 26 3.79 -19.18 22.25
C GLU A 26 3.25 -19.70 20.92
N THR A 27 1.95 -19.91 20.83
CA THR A 27 1.26 -20.20 19.57
C THR A 27 0.21 -19.13 19.33
N VAL A 28 0.36 -18.41 18.22
CA VAL A 28 -0.61 -17.43 17.75
C VAL A 28 -1.36 -18.00 16.56
N SER A 29 -2.68 -18.10 16.65
CA SER A 29 -3.55 -18.41 15.52
C SER A 29 -3.93 -17.13 14.77
N PHE A 30 -3.92 -17.18 13.44
CA PHE A 30 -4.35 -16.07 12.59
C PHE A 30 -5.50 -16.53 11.71
N CYS A 31 -6.64 -15.84 11.81
CA CYS A 31 -7.83 -16.04 11.00
C CYS A 31 -8.34 -14.71 10.43
N ASP A 32 -9.48 -14.77 9.74
CA ASP A 32 -10.06 -13.60 9.07
C ASP A 32 -10.42 -12.48 10.05
N ASN A 33 -10.71 -12.81 11.32
CA ASN A 33 -11.05 -11.81 12.33
C ASN A 33 -9.83 -10.96 12.70
N GLU A 34 -8.67 -11.57 12.98
CA GLU A 34 -7.44 -10.81 13.28
C GLU A 34 -6.99 -10.00 12.07
N LEU A 35 -7.16 -10.54 10.85
CA LEU A 35 -6.89 -9.77 9.63
C LEU A 35 -7.78 -8.54 9.55
N LYS A 36 -9.09 -8.70 9.78
CA LYS A 36 -10.05 -7.60 9.73
C LYS A 36 -9.73 -6.54 10.78
N GLU A 37 -9.51 -6.94 12.04
CA GLU A 37 -9.16 -6.03 13.13
C GLU A 37 -7.86 -5.27 12.85
N ALA A 38 -6.85 -5.94 12.29
CA ALA A 38 -5.60 -5.30 11.88
C ALA A 38 -5.82 -4.24 10.80
N LYS A 39 -6.68 -4.51 9.81
CA LYS A 39 -7.03 -3.53 8.77
C LYS A 39 -7.79 -2.33 9.35
N GLU A 40 -8.75 -2.58 10.25
CA GLU A 40 -9.52 -1.54 10.92
C GLU A 40 -8.60 -0.63 11.75
N HIS A 41 -7.59 -1.20 12.41
CA HIS A 41 -6.57 -0.45 13.17
C HIS A 41 -5.65 0.42 12.30
N LEU A 42 -5.54 0.15 11.01
CA LEU A 42 -4.73 0.93 10.08
C LEU A 42 -5.44 2.19 9.58
N SER A 43 -6.74 2.31 9.83
CA SER A 43 -7.54 3.50 9.50
C SER A 43 -7.83 4.33 10.76
N THR A 44 -7.99 5.65 10.62
CA THR A 44 -8.41 6.53 11.72
C THR A 44 -9.94 6.66 11.82
N HIS A 45 -10.66 6.30 10.76
CA HIS A 45 -12.13 6.43 10.65
C HIS A 45 -12.62 7.87 10.86
N GLY A 46 -11.86 8.85 10.39
CA GLY A 46 -12.20 10.27 10.43
C GLY A 46 -12.92 10.75 9.17
N SER A 47 -12.51 11.91 8.64
CA SER A 47 -13.12 12.46 7.43
C SER A 47 -12.98 11.51 6.23
N GLU A 48 -14.02 11.44 5.41
CA GLU A 48 -14.02 10.69 4.16
C GLU A 48 -13.57 11.53 2.96
N ASP A 49 -13.36 12.84 3.11
CA ASP A 49 -12.98 13.76 2.01
C ASP A 49 -11.47 13.65 1.72
N VAL A 50 -11.11 12.66 0.91
CA VAL A 50 -9.73 12.31 0.55
C VAL A 50 -9.08 13.42 -0.27
N ASP A 51 -7.87 13.85 0.10
CA ASP A 51 -7.05 14.81 -0.65
C ASP A 51 -5.72 14.19 -1.15
N TYR A 52 -5.32 13.04 -0.61
CA TYR A 52 -4.15 12.28 -1.05
C TYR A 52 -4.42 10.79 -1.17
N VAL A 53 -3.94 10.18 -2.26
CA VAL A 53 -3.87 8.73 -2.41
C VAL A 53 -2.43 8.34 -2.68
N VAL A 54 -1.85 7.52 -1.81
CA VAL A 54 -0.46 7.06 -1.93
C VAL A 54 -0.42 5.55 -2.00
N LEU A 55 0.05 5.00 -3.12
CA LEU A 55 0.13 3.57 -3.38
C LEU A 55 1.56 3.06 -3.33
N GLY A 56 1.74 1.85 -2.80
CA GLY A 56 2.99 1.08 -2.91
C GLY A 56 4.13 1.52 -1.99
N CYS A 57 3.98 1.32 -0.68
CA CYS A 57 5.05 1.46 0.29
C CYS A 57 5.27 0.09 0.99
N PRO A 58 6.30 -0.69 0.63
CA PRO A 58 7.59 -0.24 0.12
C PRO A 58 7.59 0.19 -1.36
N HIS A 59 7.10 -0.63 -2.28
CA HIS A 59 7.06 -0.32 -3.72
C HIS A 59 6.00 -1.16 -4.43
N LEU A 60 5.22 -0.57 -5.34
CA LEU A 60 4.39 -1.32 -6.29
C LEU A 60 5.27 -2.14 -7.23
N SER A 61 4.83 -3.37 -7.51
CA SER A 61 5.29 -4.20 -8.62
C SER A 61 4.77 -3.69 -9.97
N ILE A 62 5.37 -4.17 -11.07
CA ILE A 62 4.85 -3.85 -12.42
C ILE A 62 3.42 -4.37 -12.64
N LYS A 63 3.04 -5.47 -11.98
CA LYS A 63 1.68 -6.01 -12.06
C LYS A 63 0.66 -5.06 -11.45
N GLU A 64 0.92 -4.59 -10.24
CA GLU A 64 0.04 -3.62 -9.58
C GLU A 64 -0.02 -2.30 -10.36
N ILE A 65 1.07 -1.86 -11.00
CA ILE A 65 1.05 -0.69 -11.89
C ILE A 65 0.14 -0.92 -13.11
N MET A 66 0.13 -2.12 -13.70
CA MET A 66 -0.82 -2.45 -14.78
C MET A 66 -2.27 -2.38 -14.29
N ASP A 67 -2.53 -2.87 -13.08
CA ASP A 67 -3.86 -2.84 -12.47
C ASP A 67 -4.31 -1.38 -12.24
N VAL A 68 -3.44 -0.52 -11.69
CA VAL A 68 -3.73 0.93 -11.57
C VAL A 68 -4.01 1.54 -12.93
N ALA A 69 -3.14 1.32 -13.92
CA ALA A 69 -3.30 1.88 -15.27
C ALA A 69 -4.64 1.46 -15.89
N LYS A 70 -5.06 0.21 -15.71
CA LYS A 70 -6.37 -0.29 -16.16
C LYS A 70 -7.52 0.45 -15.47
N LEU A 71 -7.44 0.68 -14.16
CA LEU A 71 -8.50 1.32 -13.39
C LEU A 71 -8.66 2.81 -13.71
N VAL A 72 -7.57 3.52 -14.06
CA VAL A 72 -7.58 4.96 -14.34
C VAL A 72 -7.67 5.31 -15.83
N LYS A 73 -7.53 4.33 -16.74
CA LYS A 73 -7.53 4.57 -18.19
C LYS A 73 -8.79 5.29 -18.66
N GLY A 74 -8.61 6.43 -19.34
CA GLY A 74 -9.70 7.24 -19.88
C GLY A 74 -10.51 8.00 -18.82
N LYS A 75 -10.04 8.02 -17.56
CA LYS A 75 -10.62 8.78 -16.46
C LYS A 75 -9.69 9.91 -16.04
N LYS A 76 -10.17 10.76 -15.13
CA LYS A 76 -9.41 11.84 -14.52
C LYS A 76 -9.51 11.71 -13.01
N ILE A 77 -8.38 11.82 -12.32
CA ILE A 77 -8.30 11.95 -10.85
C ILE A 77 -9.05 13.23 -10.45
N HIS A 78 -9.74 13.18 -9.31
CA HIS A 78 -10.49 14.32 -8.80
C HIS A 78 -9.56 15.54 -8.62
N ASP A 79 -10.04 16.74 -8.94
CA ASP A 79 -9.19 17.93 -9.02
C ASP A 79 -8.52 18.30 -7.67
N ASP A 80 -9.17 17.93 -6.56
CA ASP A 80 -8.65 18.13 -5.21
C ASP A 80 -7.82 16.95 -4.66
N VAL A 81 -7.54 15.92 -5.47
CA VAL A 81 -6.83 14.71 -5.04
C VAL A 81 -5.48 14.55 -5.73
N ASN A 82 -4.45 14.25 -4.93
CA ASN A 82 -3.13 13.90 -5.44
C ASN A 82 -2.92 12.38 -5.39
N LEU A 83 -2.86 11.72 -6.56
CA LEU A 83 -2.52 10.30 -6.67
C LEU A 83 -1.01 10.10 -6.89
N TRP A 84 -0.35 9.38 -5.98
CA TRP A 84 1.06 9.04 -6.05
C TRP A 84 1.29 7.53 -5.98
N LEU A 85 2.01 7.01 -6.97
CA LEU A 85 2.49 5.63 -6.99
C LEU A 85 3.98 5.62 -6.64
N ILE A 86 4.35 4.83 -5.63
CA ILE A 86 5.72 4.61 -5.22
C ILE A 86 6.16 3.25 -5.72
N THR A 87 7.29 3.19 -6.43
CA THR A 87 7.76 1.96 -7.07
C THR A 87 9.29 1.91 -7.15
N THR A 88 9.84 0.84 -7.71
CA THR A 88 11.28 0.71 -7.97
C THR A 88 11.67 1.38 -9.30
N PRO A 89 12.94 1.75 -9.49
CA PRO A 89 13.42 2.30 -10.76
C PRO A 89 13.17 1.33 -11.94
N THR A 90 13.36 0.03 -11.70
CA THR A 90 13.12 -1.02 -12.71
C THR A 90 11.65 -1.11 -13.09
N ALA A 91 10.73 -1.16 -12.12
CA ALA A 91 9.30 -1.22 -12.41
C ALA A 91 8.81 0.07 -13.08
N ARG A 92 9.34 1.23 -12.70
CA ARG A 92 9.08 2.50 -13.41
C ARG A 92 9.52 2.43 -14.87
N LEU A 93 10.73 1.95 -15.15
CA LEU A 93 11.24 1.81 -16.51
C LEU A 93 10.35 0.88 -17.35
N HIS A 94 9.93 -0.26 -16.79
CA HIS A 94 8.99 -1.15 -17.46
C HIS A 94 7.65 -0.46 -17.74
N ALA A 95 7.11 0.27 -16.76
CA ALA A 95 5.87 1.02 -16.93
C ALA A 95 5.96 2.10 -18.02
N GLU A 96 7.13 2.72 -18.19
CA GLU A 96 7.43 3.65 -19.28
C GLU A 96 7.43 2.94 -20.64
N LEU A 97 8.19 1.85 -20.77
CA LEU A 97 8.28 1.06 -22.01
C LEU A 97 6.93 0.47 -22.45
N MET A 98 6.05 0.18 -21.49
CA MET A 98 4.71 -0.35 -21.73
C MET A 98 3.64 0.74 -21.95
N GLY A 99 4.00 2.03 -21.86
CA GLY A 99 3.05 3.15 -21.97
C GLY A 99 2.11 3.31 -20.77
N LEU A 100 2.29 2.53 -19.70
CA LEU A 100 1.47 2.59 -18.49
C LEU A 100 1.64 3.92 -17.76
N ARG A 101 2.89 4.42 -17.71
CA ARG A 101 3.18 5.72 -17.09
C ARG A 101 2.39 6.84 -17.76
N ASP A 102 2.24 6.80 -19.09
CA ASP A 102 1.49 7.83 -19.82
C ASP A 102 0.00 7.75 -19.54
N ILE A 103 -0.56 6.54 -19.41
CA ILE A 103 -1.96 6.35 -18.98
C ILE A 103 -2.18 6.95 -17.59
N ILE A 104 -1.30 6.64 -16.63
CA ILE A 104 -1.39 7.14 -15.26
C ILE A 104 -1.25 8.67 -15.24
N LYS A 105 -0.28 9.22 -15.98
CA LYS A 105 -0.07 10.67 -16.10
C LYS A 105 -1.26 11.37 -16.75
N ALA A 106 -1.86 10.78 -17.79
CA ALA A 106 -3.02 11.35 -18.47
C ALA A 106 -4.24 11.44 -17.55
N ALA A 107 -4.38 10.51 -16.60
CA ALA A 107 -5.40 10.60 -15.56
C ALA A 107 -5.10 11.68 -14.50
N GLY A 108 -3.85 12.17 -14.40
CA GLY A 108 -3.40 13.10 -13.36
C GLY A 108 -2.59 12.45 -12.24
N GLY A 109 -2.25 11.15 -12.37
CA GLY A 109 -1.42 10.44 -11.39
C GLY A 109 0.08 10.68 -11.57
N HIS A 110 0.81 10.52 -10.47
CA HIS A 110 2.26 10.70 -10.41
C HIS A 110 2.97 9.40 -10.01
N MET A 111 4.21 9.23 -10.46
CA MET A 111 5.06 8.11 -10.09
C MET A 111 6.37 8.60 -9.48
N ALA A 112 6.76 8.04 -8.33
CA ALA A 112 8.05 8.23 -7.69
C ALA A 112 8.79 6.88 -7.61
N ALA A 113 10.10 6.90 -7.89
CA ALA A 113 10.96 5.73 -7.76
C ALA A 113 11.99 5.95 -6.64
N SER A 114 12.24 4.92 -5.82
CA SER A 114 13.28 4.90 -4.76
C SER A 114 13.25 6.09 -3.79
N ARG A 115 12.06 6.60 -3.47
CA ARG A 115 11.90 7.70 -2.50
C ARG A 115 10.82 7.35 -1.50
N CYS A 116 11.10 7.58 -0.21
CA CYS A 116 10.10 7.45 0.84
C CYS A 116 9.07 8.57 0.71
N TRP A 117 7.77 8.24 0.85
CA TRP A 117 6.66 9.20 0.78
C TRP A 117 6.87 10.40 1.69
N SER A 118 7.40 10.20 2.91
CA SER A 118 7.62 11.24 3.92
C SER A 118 8.61 12.33 3.52
N ARG A 119 9.34 12.16 2.40
CA ARG A 119 10.28 13.16 1.89
C ARG A 119 9.65 14.16 0.91
N PHE A 120 8.50 13.86 0.34
CA PHE A 120 7.94 14.65 -0.77
C PHE A 120 6.42 14.79 -0.76
N ILE A 121 5.71 14.00 0.03
CA ILE A 121 4.29 14.19 0.29
C ILE A 121 4.16 15.23 1.42
N PRO A 122 3.53 16.39 1.18
CA PRO A 122 3.23 17.34 2.25
C PRO A 122 2.19 16.74 3.20
N THR A 123 1.98 17.34 4.37
CA THR A 123 0.95 16.88 5.32
C THR A 123 -0.44 16.96 4.67
N PRO A 124 -1.10 15.81 4.42
CA PRO A 124 -2.44 15.78 3.86
C PRO A 124 -3.49 15.93 4.97
N LYS A 125 -4.72 16.30 4.61
CA LYS A 125 -5.84 16.26 5.55
C LYS A 125 -6.37 14.83 5.69
N VAL A 126 -6.55 14.13 4.58
CA VAL A 126 -7.11 12.78 4.53
C VAL A 126 -6.37 11.95 3.47
N MET A 127 -5.60 10.98 3.91
CA MET A 127 -4.82 10.09 3.03
C MET A 127 -5.43 8.70 2.94
N ALA A 128 -5.61 8.19 1.72
CA ALA A 128 -5.89 6.78 1.47
C ALA A 128 -4.64 6.03 0.93
N THR A 129 -4.44 4.78 1.36
CA THR A 129 -3.30 3.97 0.94
C THR A 129 -3.60 2.46 0.91
N ASP A 130 -2.97 1.75 -0.03
CA ASP A 130 -2.98 0.28 -0.12
C ASP A 130 -1.85 -0.37 0.70
N ALA A 131 -1.05 0.44 1.38
CA ALA A 131 0.18 0.01 2.00
C ALA A 131 0.11 0.07 3.53
N ALA A 132 0.01 -1.10 4.17
CA ALA A 132 -0.06 -1.20 5.64
C ALA A 132 1.14 -0.56 6.34
N LYS A 133 2.35 -0.69 5.74
CA LYS A 133 3.56 -0.02 6.23
C LYS A 133 3.42 1.49 6.23
N LEU A 134 2.86 2.07 5.16
CA LEU A 134 2.61 3.50 5.10
C LEU A 134 1.59 3.89 6.16
N ALA A 135 0.42 3.27 6.17
CA ALA A 135 -0.66 3.58 7.10
C ALA A 135 -0.17 3.55 8.56
N HIS A 136 0.63 2.55 8.92
CA HIS A 136 1.23 2.45 10.25
C HIS A 136 2.18 3.61 10.57
N TYR A 137 3.16 3.91 9.70
CA TYR A 137 4.15 4.97 9.96
C TYR A 137 3.58 6.37 9.81
N ALA A 138 2.59 6.57 8.95
CA ALA A 138 2.02 7.87 8.68
C ALA A 138 1.29 8.45 9.89
N ARG A 139 0.66 7.60 10.71
CA ARG A 139 0.05 8.01 12.00
C ARG A 139 1.06 8.60 12.99
N ALA A 140 2.32 8.17 12.94
CA ALA A 140 3.37 8.74 13.79
C ALA A 140 4.05 9.97 13.15
N HIS A 141 3.94 10.13 11.83
CA HIS A 141 4.60 11.19 11.08
C HIS A 141 3.71 12.43 10.90
N TYR A 142 2.41 12.22 10.69
CA TYR A 142 1.41 13.27 10.56
C TYR A 142 0.42 13.16 11.72
N THR A 143 0.38 14.20 12.57
CA THR A 143 -0.45 14.23 13.78
C THR A 143 -1.89 14.62 13.53
N ASP A 144 -2.15 15.34 12.44
CA ASP A 144 -3.44 15.98 12.13
C ASP A 144 -4.00 15.49 10.77
N THR A 145 -3.73 14.23 10.43
CA THR A 145 -4.13 13.59 9.18
C THR A 145 -5.04 12.39 9.50
N ASP A 146 -6.17 12.31 8.80
CA ASP A 146 -6.99 11.10 8.77
C ASP A 146 -6.46 10.09 7.75
N PHE A 147 -6.56 8.81 8.08
CA PHE A 147 -6.04 7.73 7.26
C PHE A 147 -7.09 6.68 6.95
N TRP A 148 -7.05 6.22 5.70
CA TRP A 148 -7.82 5.09 5.22
C TRP A 148 -6.89 4.05 4.60
N PHE A 149 -6.96 2.83 5.12
CA PHE A 149 -6.26 1.68 4.57
C PHE A 149 -7.27 0.74 3.90
N GLY A 150 -6.98 0.35 2.66
CA GLY A 150 -7.80 -0.62 1.95
C GLY A 150 -7.10 -1.24 0.75
N SER A 151 -7.90 -1.79 -0.15
CA SER A 151 -7.43 -2.37 -1.40
C SER A 151 -7.02 -1.29 -2.40
N LEU A 152 -6.21 -1.71 -3.38
CA LEU A 152 -5.82 -0.87 -4.51
C LEU A 152 -7.03 -0.30 -5.26
N GLU A 153 -8.11 -1.07 -5.39
CA GLU A 153 -9.34 -0.63 -6.06
C GLU A 153 -10.08 0.45 -5.27
N GLU A 154 -10.23 0.28 -3.95
CA GLU A 154 -10.85 1.28 -3.06
C GLU A 154 -10.05 2.58 -3.08
N CYS A 155 -8.71 2.50 -3.00
CA CYS A 155 -7.86 3.69 -3.07
C CYS A 155 -7.97 4.41 -4.42
N ILE A 156 -8.05 3.67 -5.54
CA ILE A 156 -8.25 4.30 -6.86
C ILE A 156 -9.65 4.90 -6.98
N ASN A 157 -10.68 4.28 -6.40
CA ASN A 157 -12.02 4.87 -6.32
C ASN A 157 -11.98 6.20 -5.56
N ALA A 158 -11.32 6.24 -4.40
CA ALA A 158 -11.11 7.48 -3.65
C ALA A 158 -10.35 8.53 -4.46
N ALA A 159 -9.33 8.12 -5.24
CA ALA A 159 -8.61 9.04 -6.12
C ALA A 159 -9.51 9.66 -7.19
N LEU A 160 -10.45 8.90 -7.73
CA LEU A 160 -11.36 9.34 -8.80
C LEU A 160 -12.54 10.17 -8.27
N THR A 161 -12.99 9.91 -7.05
CA THR A 161 -14.21 10.52 -6.49
C THR A 161 -13.95 11.60 -5.45
N GLY A 162 -12.72 11.68 -4.92
CA GLY A 162 -12.39 12.54 -3.79
C GLY A 162 -12.96 12.05 -2.46
N ARG A 163 -13.49 10.80 -2.39
CA ARG A 163 -14.10 10.28 -1.16
C ARG A 163 -13.76 8.82 -0.88
N TRP A 164 -13.59 8.49 0.40
CA TRP A 164 -13.52 7.12 0.87
C TRP A 164 -14.92 6.49 0.94
N ARG A 165 -15.16 5.41 0.20
CA ARG A 165 -16.46 4.71 0.09
C ARG A 165 -16.29 3.24 -0.27
#